data_AF-A0A3A6QVY9-F1
#
_entry.id   AF-A0A3A6QVY9-F1
#
_cell.length_a   1.000
_cell.length_b   1.000
_cell.length_c   1.000
_cell.angle_alpha   90.00
_cell.angle_beta   90.00
_cell.angle_gamma   90.00
#
_symmetry.space_group_name_H-M   'P 1'
#
loop_
_entity.id
_entity.type
_entity.pdbx_description
1 polymer ?
#
loop_
_entity_poly.entity_id
_entity_poly.type
_entity_poly.pdbx_seq_one_letter_code
_entity_poly.pdbx_strand_id
1 'polypeptide(L)' 'MCSADAYVKSEAKCPKCKKNHLALRTGSNGAFWSCMGYPKCKFSANDDAGKPSLKANE' A
#
# COMPACT_ATOMS: atom_id res chain seq x y z
N MET A 1 10.35 11.50 22.10
CA MET A 1 9.94 10.14 21.71
C MET A 1 9.12 10.19 20.42
N CYS A 2 9.36 9.22 19.53
CA CYS A 2 8.55 8.77 18.40
C CYS A 2 8.06 9.80 17.35
N SER A 3 8.90 10.02 16.33
CA SER A 3 8.48 10.47 15.00
C SER A 3 7.50 9.46 14.39
N ALA A 4 6.27 9.88 14.13
CA ALA A 4 5.28 9.08 13.41
C ALA A 4 5.28 9.49 11.94
N ASP A 5 5.73 8.58 11.09
CA ASP A 5 5.85 8.79 9.66
C ASP A 5 4.48 9.07 9.03
N ALA A 6 4.28 10.30 8.56
CA ALA A 6 3.04 10.79 7.96
C ALA A 6 2.83 10.24 6.53
N TYR A 7 2.72 8.92 6.38
CA TYR A 7 2.25 8.31 5.13
C TYR A 7 0.93 7.58 5.38
N VAL A 8 -0.01 7.66 4.43
CA VAL A 8 -1.32 7.02 4.56
C VAL A 8 -1.13 5.51 4.44
N LYS A 9 -1.35 4.80 5.54
CA LYS A 9 -1.26 3.34 5.64
C LYS A 9 -2.64 2.72 5.48
N SER A 10 -2.75 1.67 4.68
CA SER A 10 -3.99 0.90 4.60
C SER A 10 -4.17 0.09 5.87
N GLU A 11 -5.40 0.02 6.40
CA GLU A 11 -5.72 -0.92 7.48
C GLU A 11 -5.60 -2.38 7.00
N ALA A 12 -5.89 -2.61 5.72
CA ALA A 12 -5.76 -3.94 5.12
C ALA A 12 -4.29 -4.34 4.89
N LYS A 13 -3.99 -5.61 5.17
CA LYS A 13 -2.70 -6.25 4.88
C LYS A 13 -2.58 -6.52 3.39
N CYS A 14 -1.37 -6.43 2.85
CA CYS A 14 -1.10 -6.77 1.46
C CYS A 14 -1.43 -8.27 1.21
N PRO A 15 -2.31 -8.62 0.25
CA PRO A 15 -2.70 -10.02 0.01
C PRO A 15 -1.54 -10.88 -0.51
N LYS A 16 -0.56 -10.25 -1.18
CA LYS A 16 0.59 -10.94 -1.76
C LYS A 16 1.62 -11.39 -0.73
N CYS A 17 1.88 -10.58 0.29
CA CYS A 17 2.88 -10.91 1.32
C CYS A 17 2.27 -11.23 2.68
N LYS A 18 1.03 -10.81 2.96
CA LYS A 18 0.27 -10.94 4.23
C LYS A 18 0.99 -10.46 5.49
N LYS A 19 2.17 -9.86 5.33
CA LYS A 19 3.09 -9.41 6.39
C LYS A 19 3.03 -7.90 6.56
N ASN A 20 3.00 -7.18 5.45
CA ASN A 20 3.12 -5.72 5.43
C ASN A 20 1.84 -5.06 4.96
N HIS A 21 1.66 -3.80 5.35
CA HIS A 21 0.56 -2.96 4.90
C HIS A 21 0.92 -2.29 3.58
N LEU A 22 -0.09 -1.66 2.96
CA LEU A 22 0.12 -0.80 1.81
C LEU A 22 0.30 0.62 2.29
N ALA A 23 1.16 1.33 1.59
CA ALA A 23 1.39 2.75 1.75
C ALA A 23 0.87 3.46 0.51
N LEU A 24 0.07 4.50 0.70
CA LEU A 24 -0.28 5.41 -0.38
C LEU A 24 0.97 6.19 -0.76
N ARG A 25 1.34 6.08 -2.03
CA ARG A 25 2.42 6.82 -2.65
C ARG A 25 1.82 7.66 -3.75
N THR A 26 2.13 8.95 -3.77
CA THR A 26 1.68 9.85 -4.81
C THR A 26 2.84 10.08 -5.76
N GLY A 27 2.68 9.67 -7.02
CA GLY A 27 3.64 9.96 -8.10
C GLY A 27 3.05 10.97 -9.08
N SER A 28 3.84 11.33 -10.10
CA SER A 28 3.41 12.30 -11.13
C SER A 28 2.16 11.86 -11.91
N ASN A 29 1.88 10.55 -11.97
CA ASN A 29 0.72 9.99 -12.67
C ASN A 29 -0.50 9.75 -11.77
N GLY A 30 -0.41 10.06 -10.46
CA GLY A 30 -1.49 9.86 -9.50
C GLY A 30 -1.05 9.16 -8.21
N ALA A 31 -2.00 9.00 -7.30
CA ALA A 31 -1.82 8.22 -6.09
C ALA A 31 -1.92 6.72 -6.41
N PHE A 32 -1.13 5.90 -5.72
CA PHE A 32 -1.18 4.46 -5.83
C PHE A 32 -0.74 3.81 -4.53
N TRP A 33 -1.32 2.67 -4.22
CA TRP A 33 -0.98 1.89 -3.04
C TRP A 33 0.16 0.93 -3.36
N SER A 34 1.29 1.07 -2.67
CA SER A 34 2.41 0.15 -2.79
C SER A 34 2.72 -0.55 -1.48
N CYS A 35 3.11 -1.81 -1.58
CA CYS A 35 3.48 -2.60 -0.41
C CYS A 35 4.76 -2.08 0.23
N MET A 36 4.75 -1.89 1.55
CA MET A 36 5.94 -1.45 2.31
C MET A 36 7.07 -2.48 2.30
N GLY A 37 6.79 -3.70 1.85
CA GLY A 37 7.78 -4.77 1.72
C GLY A 37 8.64 -4.73 0.45
N TYR A 38 8.63 -3.66 -0.33
CA TYR A 38 9.55 -3.53 -1.48
C TYR A 38 11.02 -3.59 -1.01
N PRO A 39 11.95 -4.34 -1.66
CA PRO A 39 11.83 -5.05 -2.94
C PRO A 39 11.26 -6.47 -2.86
N LYS A 40 11.07 -7.03 -1.65
CA LYS A 40 10.55 -8.40 -1.44
C LYS A 40 9.10 -8.58 -1.92
N CYS A 41 8.30 -7.52 -1.87
CA CYS A 41 6.92 -7.52 -2.34
C CYS A 41 6.64 -6.32 -3.23
N LYS A 42 6.69 -6.52 -4.55
CA LYS A 42 6.36 -5.52 -5.59
C LYS A 42 4.85 -5.42 -5.87
N PHE A 43 4.04 -5.49 -4.83
CA PHE A 43 2.59 -5.36 -4.99
C PHE A 43 2.22 -3.88 -5.07
N SER A 44 1.43 -3.55 -6.08
CA SER A 44 0.87 -2.22 -6.31
C SER A 44 -0.61 -2.36 -6.60
N ALA A 45 -1.42 -1.47 -6.04
CA ALA A 45 -2.85 -1.38 -6.28
C ALA A 45 -3.22 0.07 -6.56
N ASN A 46 -4.26 0.28 -7.36
CA ASN A 46 -4.84 1.60 -7.55
C ASN A 46 -5.63 1.98 -6.29
N ASP A 47 -5.76 3.28 -6.04
CA ASP A 47 -6.70 3.79 -5.05
C ASP A 47 -8.10 3.85 -5.67
N ASP A 48 -9.07 3.24 -5.00
CA ASP A 48 -10.50 3.36 -5.34
C ASP A 48 -11.17 3.93 -4.09
N ALA A 49 -11.53 5.22 -4.16
CA ALA A 49 -12.14 5.98 -3.06
C ALA A 49 -11.37 5.92 -1.72
N GLY A 50 -10.04 6.03 -1.77
CA GLY A 50 -9.19 6.04 -0.57
C GLY A 50 -8.93 4.66 0.05
N LYS A 51 -9.38 3.58 -0.61
CA LYS A 51 -9.06 2.20 -0.23
C LYS A 51 -8.19 1.56 -1.32
N PRO A 52 -7.17 0.76 -0.95
CA PRO A 52 -6.48 -0.05 -1.94
C PRO A 52 -7.47 -1.06 -2.52
N SER A 53 -7.61 -1.08 -3.85
CA SER A 53 -8.36 -2.12 -4.54
C SER A 53 -7.64 -3.46 -4.43
N LEU A 54 -7.79 -4.12 -3.27
CA LEU A 54 -7.25 -5.43 -2.96
C LEU A 54 -8.13 -6.51 -3.60
N LYS A 55 -8.21 -6.52 -4.93
CA LYS A 55 -8.59 -7.75 -5.62
C LYS A 55 -7.40 -8.70 -5.47
N ALA A 56 -7.40 -9.48 -4.39
CA ALA A 56 -6.61 -10.68 -4.31
C ALA A 56 -7.08 -11.57 -5.44
N ASN A 57 -6.35 -11.57 -6.57
CA ASN A 57 -6.47 -12.69 -7.48
C ASN A 57 -5.80 -13.86 -6.76
N GLU A 58 -6.59 -14.89 -6.46
CA GLU A 58 -6.23 -16.10 -5.70
C GLU A 58 -4.86 -16.68 -6.07
#